data_AF-A0A2E7NXP7-F1
#
_entry.id   AF-A0A2E7NXP7-F1
#
_cell.length_a   1.000
_cell.length_b   1.000
_cell.length_c   1.000
_cell.angle_alpha   90.00
_cell.angle_beta   90.00
_cell.angle_gamma   90.00
#
_symmetry.space_group_name_H-M   'P 1'
#
loop_
_entity.id
_entity.type
_entity.pdbx_description
1 polymer ?
#
loop_
_entity_poly.entity_id
_entity_poly.type
_entity_poly.pdbx_seq_one_letter_code
_entity_poly.pdbx_strand_id
1 'polypeptide(L)' 'MSAKYLIIGSNSFSGASFVDYLLRNGNDVIGVSRSQEPHRAFLPYRWSGHQAAFT' A
#
# COMPACT_ATOMS: atom_id res chain seq x y z
N MET A 1 -16.27 -7.09 -5.65
CA MET A 1 -16.28 -7.50 -4.22
C MET A 1 -15.05 -6.87 -3.59
N SER A 2 -15.21 -6.06 -2.54
CA SER A 2 -14.08 -5.50 -1.80
C SER A 2 -13.54 -6.58 -0.84
N ALA A 3 -12.23 -6.82 -0.87
CA ALA A 3 -11.54 -7.75 0.01
C ALA A 3 -10.52 -7.01 0.88
N LYS A 4 -10.11 -7.64 1.99
CA LYS A 4 -9.07 -7.13 2.90
C LYS A 4 -7.78 -7.91 2.70
N TYR A 5 -6.67 -7.20 2.51
CA TYR A 5 -5.34 -7.79 2.29
C TYR A 5 -4.37 -7.34 3.38
N LEU A 6 -3.57 -8.29 3.89
CA LEU A 6 -2.41 -8.00 4.73
C LEU A 6 -1.14 -8.14 3.89
N ILE A 7 -0.37 -7.07 3.75
CA ILE A 7 0.86 -7.05 2.94
C ILE A 7 2.07 -6.87 3.84
N ILE A 8 2.92 -7.90 3.88
CA ILE A 8 4.22 -7.85 4.57
C ILE A 8 5.28 -7.32 3.59
N GLY A 9 6.12 -6.40 4.03
CA GLY A 9 7.04 -5.68 3.17
C GLY A 9 6.35 -4.59 2.35
N SER A 10 5.26 -4.01 2.87
CA SER A 10 4.39 -3.04 2.18
C SER A 10 5.11 -1.77 1.68
N ASN A 11 6.24 -1.40 2.29
CA ASN A 11 7.04 -0.25 1.86
C ASN A 11 8.28 -0.60 1.00
N SER A 12 8.43 -1.87 0.59
CA SER A 12 9.43 -2.27 -0.41
C SER A 12 8.99 -1.84 -1.81
N PHE A 13 9.89 -1.89 -2.81
CA PHE A 13 9.55 -1.53 -4.18
C PHE A 13 8.32 -2.30 -4.73
N SER A 14 8.34 -3.62 -4.63
CA SER A 14 7.24 -4.47 -5.09
C SER A 14 6.03 -4.38 -4.16
N GLY A 15 6.24 -4.33 -2.85
CA GLY A 15 5.16 -4.21 -1.87
C GLY A 15 4.36 -2.92 -2.06
N ALA A 16 5.04 -1.78 -2.18
CA ALA A 16 4.39 -0.49 -2.34
C ALA A 16 3.60 -0.40 -3.65
N SER A 17 4.17 -0.95 -4.73
CA SER A 17 3.50 -1.05 -6.03
C SER A 17 2.26 -1.93 -5.96
N PHE A 18 2.33 -3.06 -5.24
CA PHE A 18 1.20 -3.97 -5.10
C PHE A 18 0.08 -3.40 -4.21
N VAL A 19 0.44 -2.67 -3.15
CA VAL A 19 -0.51 -1.92 -2.33
C VAL A 19 -1.27 -0.90 -3.19
N ASP A 20 -0.58 -0.09 -3.99
CA ASP A 20 -1.24 0.88 -4.90
C ASP A 20 -2.20 0.18 -5.86
N TYR A 21 -1.77 -0.94 -6.45
CA TYR A 21 -2.63 -1.76 -7.31
C TYR A 21 -3.90 -2.21 -6.58
N LEU A 22 -3.80 -2.76 -5.38
CA LEU A 22 -4.97 -3.24 -4.62
C LEU A 22 -5.93 -2.11 -4.27
N LEU A 23 -5.40 -0.97 -3.81
CA LEU A 23 -6.18 0.23 -3.45
C LEU A 23 -6.93 0.80 -4.67
N ARG A 24 -6.28 0.87 -5.83
CA ARG A 24 -6.90 1.34 -7.09
C ARG A 24 -7.99 0.40 -7.60
N ASN A 25 -7.96 -0.86 -7.19
CA ASN A 25 -9.01 -1.84 -7.46
C ASN A 25 -10.12 -1.85 -6.37
N GLY A 26 -10.12 -0.88 -5.45
CA GLY A 26 -11.19 -0.71 -4.45
C GLY A 26 -11.12 -1.69 -3.27
N ASN A 27 -9.93 -2.22 -2.99
CA ASN A 27 -9.69 -3.11 -1.85
C ASN A 27 -9.13 -2.35 -0.65
N ASP A 28 -9.35 -2.91 0.54
CA ASP A 28 -8.77 -2.44 1.79
C ASP A 28 -7.44 -3.16 2.03
N VAL A 29 -6.43 -2.42 2.47
CA VAL A 29 -5.07 -2.96 2.64
C VAL A 29 -4.50 -2.57 4.00
N ILE A 30 -3.98 -3.57 4.73
CA ILE A 30 -3.16 -3.39 5.93
C ILE A 30 -1.70 -3.62 5.54
N GLY A 31 -0.86 -2.61 5.69
CA GLY A 31 0.56 -2.67 5.34
C GLY A 31 1.46 -2.85 6.56
N VAL A 32 2.36 -3.84 6.52
CA VAL A 32 3.35 -4.06 7.59
C VAL A 32 4.75 -4.16 7.00
N SER A 33 5.68 -3.38 7.55
CA SER A 33 7.09 -3.41 7.19
C SER A 33 7.98 -3.27 8.43
N ARG A 34 9.17 -3.90 8.41
CA ARG A 34 10.18 -3.75 9.47
C ARG A 34 11.04 -2.50 9.31
N SER A 35 11.30 -2.11 8.06
CA SER A 35 12.09 -0.93 7.71
C SER A 35 11.26 0.34 7.84
N GLN A 36 11.94 1.45 8.14
CA GLN A 36 11.33 2.78 8.02
C GLN A 36 10.82 3.00 6.59
N GLU A 37 9.77 3.81 6.46
CA GLU A 37 9.27 4.18 5.14
C GLU A 37 10.33 4.96 4.34
N PRO A 38 10.59 4.60 3.07
CA PRO A 38 11.44 5.37 2.19
C PRO A 38 10.77 6.69 1.80
N HIS A 39 11.51 7.54 1.09
CA HIS A 39 10.99 8.80 0.57
C HIS A 39 9.67 8.60 -0.21
N ARG A 40 8.75 9.57 -0.14
CA ARG A 40 7.40 9.50 -0.75
C ARG A 40 7.41 9.15 -2.25
N ALA A 41 8.49 9.49 -2.95
CA ALA A 41 8.70 9.13 -4.36
C ALA A 41 8.80 7.61 -4.61
N PHE A 42 8.97 6.78 -3.58
CA PHE A 42 8.99 5.32 -3.67
C PHE A 42 7.72 4.66 -3.13
N LEU A 43 6.71 5.45 -2.75
CA LEU A 43 5.48 4.99 -2.11
C LEU A 43 4.26 5.33 -2.99
N PRO A 44 4.03 4.61 -4.11
CA PRO A 44 2.93 4.92 -5.03
C PRO A 44 1.56 4.99 -4.36
N TYR A 45 1.31 4.17 -3.33
CA TYR A 45 0.08 4.21 -2.52
C TYR A 45 -0.16 5.55 -1.78
N ARG A 46 0.84 6.44 -1.71
CA ARG A 46 0.72 7.80 -1.13
C ARG A 46 0.39 8.88 -2.18
N TRP A 47 0.30 8.56 -3.47
CA TRP A 47 0.10 9.53 -4.56
C TRP A 47 -1.37 9.76 -4.90
N SER A 48 -2.18 8.71 -4.81
CA SER A 48 -3.49 8.58 -5.47
C SER A 48 -4.69 8.83 -4.55
N GLY A 49 -4.50 9.30 -3.30
CA GLY A 49 -5.60 9.74 -2.43
C GLY A 49 -6.42 8.63 -1.78
N HIS A 50 -6.08 7.35 -1.98
CA HIS A 50 -6.76 6.19 -1.38
C HIS A 50 -6.37 5.92 0.09
N GLN A 51 -5.93 6.95 0.82
CA GLN A 51 -5.33 6.79 2.15
C GLN A 51 -6.31 6.26 3.18
N ALA A 52 -7.62 6.49 3.01
CA ALA A 52 -8.64 5.98 3.93
C ALA A 52 -8.76 4.44 3.91
N ALA A 53 -8.37 3.79 2.80
CA ALA A 53 -8.44 2.34 2.62
C ALA A 53 -7.08 1.64 2.90
N PHE A 54 -6.05 2.40 3.28
CA PHE A 54 -4.73 1.88 3.65
C PHE A 54 -4.44 2.16 5.11
N THR A 55 -4.09 1.13 5.89
CA THR A 55 -3.70 1.26 7.31
C THR A 55 -2.32 0.64 7.55
#